data_AF-A0A7K4CCI9-F1
#
_entry.id   AF-A0A7K4CCI9-F1
#
_cell.length_a   1.000
_cell.length_b   1.000
_cell.length_c   1.000
_cell.angle_alpha   90.00
_cell.angle_beta   90.00
_cell.angle_gamma   90.00
#
_symmetry.space_group_name_H-M   'P 1'
#
loop_
_entity.id
_entity.type
_entity.pdbx_description
1 polymer ?
#
loop_
_entity_poly.entity_id
_entity_poly.type
_entity_poly.pdbx_seq_one_letter_code
_entity_poly.pdbx_strand_id
1 'polypeptide(L)' 'MDKTTKSQLSIALFVIGFAMIAVQDLKRLESINLGFSWPFAIMFYLGLIFMAAGYYLKQ' A
#
# COMPACT_ATOMS: atom_id res chain seq x y z
N MET A 1 14.36 -8.24 17.50
CA MET A 1 13.11 -8.75 16.91
C MET A 1 13.42 -10.10 16.29
N ASP A 2 12.60 -11.10 16.58
CA ASP A 2 12.80 -12.46 16.07
C ASP A 2 12.80 -12.46 14.52
N LYS A 3 13.65 -13.28 13.88
CA LYS A 3 13.77 -13.29 12.41
C LYS A 3 12.42 -13.57 11.75
N THR A 4 11.60 -14.39 12.39
CA THR A 4 10.24 -14.74 11.97
C THR A 4 9.31 -13.53 12.03
N THR A 5 9.35 -12.76 13.13
CA THR A 5 8.52 -11.56 13.29
C THR A 5 8.90 -10.48 12.28
N LYS A 6 10.20 -10.29 11.98
CA LYS A 6 10.66 -9.34 10.96
C LYS A 6 10.13 -9.70 9.57
N SER A 7 10.15 -10.99 9.23
CA SER A 7 9.64 -11.48 7.94
C SER A 7 8.12 -11.31 7.82
N GLN A 8 7.35 -11.63 8.86
CA GLN A 8 5.89 -11.43 8.87
C GLN A 8 5.53 -9.95 8.75
N LEU A 9 6.25 -9.06 9.45
CA LEU A 9 6.00 -7.62 9.42
C LEU A 9 6.34 -7.02 8.04
N SER A 10 7.44 -7.47 7.43
CA SER A 10 7.81 -7.13 6.05
C SER A 10 6.73 -7.52 5.04
N ILE A 11 6.25 -8.76 5.12
CA ILE A 11 5.20 -9.27 4.22
C ILE A 11 3.89 -8.51 4.45
N ALA A 12 3.51 -8.27 5.71
CA ALA A 12 2.30 -7.51 6.03
C ALA A 12 2.37 -6.08 5.47
N LEU A 13 3.48 -5.37 5.65
CA LEU A 13 3.70 -4.02 5.09
C LEU A 13 3.64 -4.02 3.56
N PHE A 14 4.22 -5.05 2.93
CA PHE A 14 4.19 -5.19 1.48
C PHE A 14 2.77 -5.43 0.94
N VAL A 15 2.01 -6.34 1.57
CA VAL A 15 0.62 -6.66 1.20
C VAL A 15 -0.31 -5.47 1.44
N ILE A 16 -0.14 -4.74 2.54
CA ILE A 16 -0.91 -3.53 2.84
C ILE A 16 -0.62 -2.44 1.81
N GLY A 17 0.66 -2.18 1.49
CA GLY A 17 1.04 -1.22 0.46
C GLY A 17 0.49 -1.59 -0.92
N PHE A 18 0.53 -2.87 -1.29
CA PHE A 18 -0.08 -3.39 -2.53
C PHE A 18 -1.60 -3.20 -2.54
N ALA A 19 -2.30 -3.53 -1.45
CA ALA A 19 -3.75 -3.38 -1.35
C ALA A 19 -4.17 -1.90 -1.45
N MET A 20 -3.41 -0.98 -0.85
CA MET A 20 -3.68 0.47 -0.97
C MET A 20 -3.58 0.95 -2.43
N ILE A 21 -2.55 0.52 -3.16
CA ILE A 21 -2.40 0.83 -4.59
C ILE A 21 -3.52 0.19 -5.41
N ALA A 22 -3.83 -1.08 -5.15
CA ALA A 22 -4.85 -1.83 -5.90
C ALA A 22 -6.26 -1.24 -5.70
N VAL A 23 -6.65 -0.89 -4.46
CA VAL A 23 -7.94 -0.24 -4.17
C VAL A 23 -8.05 1.10 -4.89
N GLN A 24 -6.95 1.82 -4.99
CA GLN A 24 -6.92 3.10 -5.67
C GLN A 24 -7.07 2.95 -7.19
N ASP A 25 -6.43 1.96 -7.79
CA ASP A 25 -6.58 1.66 -9.21
C ASP A 25 -7.99 1.15 -9.53
N LEU A 26 -8.57 0.34 -8.63
CA LEU A 26 -9.97 -0.10 -8.70
C LEU A 26 -10.95 1.08 -8.68
N LYS A 27 -10.75 2.04 -7.76
CA LYS A 27 -11.58 3.26 -7.70
C LYS A 27 -11.38 4.19 -8.89
N ARG A 28 -10.20 4.16 -9.51
CA ARG A 28 -9.89 4.92 -10.73
C ARG A 28 -10.56 4.29 -11.96
N LEU A 29 -10.72 2.96 -12.00
CA LEU A 29 -11.54 2.26 -12.99
C LEU A 29 -13.04 2.46 -12.74
N GLU A 30 -13.44 2.49 -11.48
CA GLU A 30 -14.81 2.75 -11.01
C GLU A 30 -15.15 4.25 -11.00
N SER A 31 -14.68 5.00 -12.00
CA SER A 31 -14.82 6.46 -12.15
C SER A 31 -16.28 6.91 -12.42
N ILE A 32 -17.24 6.37 -11.66
CA ILE A 32 -18.52 6.96 -11.34
C ILE A 32 -18.26 7.95 -10.18
N ASN A 33 -18.52 9.21 -10.49
CA ASN A 33 -18.23 10.40 -9.70
C ASN A 33 -18.89 10.36 -8.31
N LEU A 34 -18.16 9.93 -7.28
CA LEU A 34 -18.63 9.95 -5.88
C LEU A 34 -18.36 11.28 -5.15
N GLY A 35 -17.98 12.36 -5.85
CA GLY A 35 -17.88 13.71 -5.26
C GLY A 35 -16.86 13.90 -4.13
N PHE A 36 -16.12 12.86 -3.75
CA PHE A 36 -15.11 12.89 -2.71
C PHE A 36 -13.72 12.77 -3.33
N SER A 37 -13.19 13.91 -3.79
CA SER A 37 -11.82 14.08 -4.28
C SER A 37 -10.84 14.04 -3.11
N TRP A 38 -10.76 12.91 -2.38
CA TRP A 38 -9.63 12.67 -1.49
C TRP A 38 -8.35 12.69 -2.34
N PRO A 39 -7.20 13.17 -1.86
CA PRO A 39 -5.99 13.22 -2.66
C PRO A 39 -5.48 11.78 -2.81
N PHE A 40 -6.09 11.03 -3.71
CA PHE A 40 -5.77 9.64 -4.01
C PHE A 40 -4.27 9.52 -4.35
N ALA A 41 -3.69 10.52 -5.01
CA ALA A 41 -2.26 10.62 -5.20
C ALA A 41 -1.45 10.39 -3.91
N ILE A 42 -1.88 10.92 -2.76
CA ILE A 42 -1.21 10.74 -1.47
C ILE A 42 -1.29 9.28 -0.99
N MET A 43 -2.44 8.60 -1.15
CA MET A 43 -2.57 7.17 -0.85
C MET A 43 -1.67 6.29 -1.73
N PHE A 44 -1.47 6.68 -2.99
CA PHE A 44 -0.59 5.98 -3.92
C PHE A 44 0.86 6.08 -3.47
N TYR A 45 1.33 7.30 -3.18
CA TYR A 45 2.69 7.53 -2.71
C TYR A 45 2.94 6.87 -1.35
N LEU A 46 1.96 6.88 -0.43
CA LEU A 46 2.04 6.13 0.83
C LEU A 46 2.12 4.62 0.59
N GLY A 47 1.31 4.08 -0.32
CA GLY A 47 1.36 2.66 -0.71
C GLY A 47 2.72 2.26 -1.27
N LEU A 48 3.32 3.10 -2.11
CA LEU A 48 4.68 2.90 -2.63
C LEU A 48 5.73 2.93 -1.52
N ILE A 49 5.63 3.88 -0.59
CA ILE A 49 6.53 3.96 0.57
C ILE A 49 6.40 2.71 1.44
N PHE A 50 5.18 2.22 1.70
CA PHE A 50 4.95 0.99 2.44
C PHE A 50 5.50 -0.25 1.74
N MET A 51 5.35 -0.33 0.42
CA MET A 51 5.90 -1.42 -0.38
C MET A 51 7.44 -1.41 -0.37
N ALA A 52 8.05 -0.23 -0.51
CA ALA A 52 9.50 -0.05 -0.42
C ALA A 52 10.03 -0.36 0.99
N ALA A 53 9.36 0.12 2.04
CA ALA A 53 9.70 -0.17 3.43
C ALA A 53 9.58 -1.66 3.75
N GLY A 54 8.50 -2.32 3.29
CA GLY A 54 8.30 -3.77 3.41
C GLY A 54 9.41 -4.57 2.70
N TYR A 55 9.82 -4.14 1.51
CA TYR A 55 10.93 -4.76 0.78
C TYR A 55 12.27 -4.57 1.49
N TYR A 56 12.54 -3.36 2.01
CA TYR A 56 13.77 -3.06 2.75
C TYR A 56 13.84 -3.79 4.10
N LEU A 57 12.71 -3.99 4.77
CA LEU A 57 12.62 -4.77 6.00
C LEU A 57 12.79 -6.29 5.78
N LYS A 58 12.60 -6.76 4.53
CA LYS A 58 12.84 -8.16 4.14
C LYS A 58 14.32 -8.48 4.03
N GLN A 59 15.14 -7.50 3.63
CA GLN A 59 16.60 -7.58 3.71
C GLN A 59 17.07 -7.62 5.17
#